data_AF-A0A6J4HRC0-F1
#
_entry.id   AF-A0A6J4HRC0-F1
#
_cell.length_a   1.000
_cell.length_b   1.000
_cell.length_c   1.000
_cell.angle_alpha   90.00
_cell.angle_beta   90.00
_cell.angle_gamma   90.00
#
_symmetry.space_group_name_H-M   'P 1'
#
loop_
_entity.id
_entity.type
_entity.pdbx_description
1 polymer ?
#
loop_
_entity_poly.entity_id
_entity_poly.type
_entity_poly.pdbx_seq_one_letter_code
_entity_poly.pdbx_strand_id
1 'polypeptide(L)'
;MRYESLQRQGDEVRIAAEGRAMSRETFEYAVLRVVPRVERGEALNAGVLVYCRQRDYLGSRLHLDVDRLRALDPTADADAIGRALQAAADICAAEPGAGAAGREALGSRFRWLTAPRSTVIQPGPVHTGLTEDPDAEADRLLRLLVLPVTG
;
A
#
# COMPACT_ATOMS: atom_id res chain seq x y z
N MET A 1 -3.41 -25.77 -67.71
CA MET A 1 -2.27 -24.84 -67.48
C MET A 1 -2.73 -23.82 -66.43
N ARG A 2 -2.01 -23.72 -65.29
CA ARG A 2 -2.10 -22.70 -64.22
C ARG A 2 -3.23 -22.88 -63.17
N TYR A 3 -2.87 -23.37 -61.97
CA TYR A 3 -2.50 -22.67 -60.70
C TYR A 3 -3.71 -22.66 -59.74
N GLU A 4 -3.85 -23.65 -58.84
CA GLU A 4 -3.42 -23.58 -57.43
C GLU A 4 -3.55 -22.18 -56.81
N SER A 5 -4.51 -21.99 -55.89
CA SER A 5 -4.20 -21.62 -54.49
C SER A 5 -5.47 -21.35 -53.66
N LEU A 6 -5.76 -22.30 -52.77
CA LEU A 6 -5.93 -22.09 -51.32
C LEU A 6 -6.87 -20.95 -50.89
N GLN A 7 -8.15 -21.27 -50.71
CA GLN A 7 -9.09 -20.44 -49.93
C GLN A 7 -9.75 -21.18 -48.74
N ARG A 8 -9.15 -22.26 -48.24
CA ARG A 8 -9.66 -22.94 -47.04
C ARG A 8 -8.52 -23.55 -46.22
N GLN A 9 -7.91 -22.75 -45.33
CA GLN A 9 -7.38 -23.20 -44.03
C GLN A 9 -6.49 -22.10 -43.44
N GLY A 10 -6.89 -21.57 -42.28
CA GLY A 10 -6.13 -20.56 -41.57
C GLY A 10 -6.85 -19.92 -40.37
N ASP A 11 -8.16 -20.12 -40.23
CA ASP A 11 -8.94 -19.70 -39.06
C ASP A 11 -8.64 -20.52 -37.78
N GLU A 12 -7.67 -21.45 -37.80
CA GLU A 12 -7.45 -22.46 -36.76
C GLU A 12 -6.10 -22.40 -36.02
N VAL A 13 -5.27 -21.38 -36.22
CA VAL A 13 -4.07 -21.17 -35.37
C VAL A 13 -4.16 -19.85 -34.61
N ARG A 14 -5.36 -19.60 -34.06
CA ARG A 14 -5.49 -18.92 -32.77
C ARG A 14 -5.21 -19.94 -31.68
N ILE A 15 -4.52 -19.51 -30.64
CA ILE A 15 -4.20 -20.22 -29.39
C ILE A 15 -2.85 -20.95 -29.41
N ALA A 16 -1.79 -20.24 -29.02
CA ALA A 16 -0.94 -20.56 -27.85
C ALA A 16 0.49 -19.98 -28.01
N ALA A 17 0.66 -18.65 -27.92
CA ALA A 17 1.92 -18.00 -27.49
C ALA A 17 1.85 -16.46 -27.44
N GLU A 18 0.67 -15.84 -27.40
CA GLU A 18 0.59 -14.43 -27.01
C GLU A 18 0.64 -14.40 -25.49
N GLY A 19 1.85 -14.23 -24.95
CA GLY A 19 2.05 -13.92 -23.56
C GLY A 19 1.11 -12.77 -23.22
N ARG A 20 0.17 -13.02 -22.30
CA ARG A 20 -0.66 -11.96 -21.72
C ARG A 20 0.33 -10.93 -21.21
N ALA A 21 0.47 -9.81 -21.92
CA ALA A 21 1.24 -8.69 -21.43
C ALA A 21 0.68 -8.41 -20.03
N MET A 22 1.48 -8.66 -19.00
CA MET A 22 1.06 -8.52 -17.62
C MET A 22 0.66 -7.05 -17.46
N SER A 23 -0.65 -6.78 -17.39
CA SER A 23 -1.14 -5.41 -17.37
C SER A 23 -0.78 -4.82 -16.02
N ARG A 24 0.19 -3.90 -16.06
CA ARG A 24 0.54 -3.09 -14.90
C ARG A 24 -0.54 -2.06 -14.68
N GLU A 25 -1.15 -2.10 -13.50
CA GLU A 25 -2.20 -1.19 -13.09
C GLU A 25 -1.65 -0.09 -12.21
N THR A 26 -2.23 1.10 -12.31
CA THR A 26 -1.89 2.22 -11.43
C THR A 26 -2.30 1.89 -10.00
N PHE A 27 -1.40 2.15 -9.06
CA PHE A 27 -1.69 2.16 -7.64
C PHE A 27 -1.24 3.47 -7.00
N GLU A 28 -1.86 3.82 -5.89
CA GLU A 28 -1.50 4.91 -5.00
C GLU A 28 -0.90 4.33 -3.72
N TYR A 29 0.09 4.98 -3.13
CA TYR A 29 0.61 4.61 -1.82
C TYR A 29 0.95 5.82 -0.97
N ALA A 30 0.92 5.64 0.34
CA ALA A 30 1.39 6.61 1.32
C ALA A 30 2.11 5.91 2.46
N VAL A 31 3.14 6.55 3.00
CA VAL A 31 3.84 6.06 4.20
C VAL A 31 3.08 6.52 5.44
N LEU A 32 2.87 5.63 6.41
CA LEU A 32 2.44 6.00 7.75
C LEU A 32 3.68 6.34 8.57
N ARG A 33 3.72 7.55 9.11
CA ARG A 33 4.83 8.07 9.93
C ARG A 33 4.39 8.17 11.39
N VAL A 34 5.27 7.79 12.29
CA VAL A 34 5.13 8.03 13.72
C VAL A 34 5.88 9.31 14.07
N VAL A 35 5.18 10.24 14.70
CA VAL A 35 5.69 11.52 15.20
C VAL A 35 5.54 11.51 16.72
N PRO A 36 6.53 11.01 17.49
CA PRO A 36 6.37 10.81 18.93
C PRO A 36 6.11 12.12 19.69
N ARG A 37 6.67 13.24 19.22
CA ARG A 37 6.40 14.59 19.72
C ARG A 37 5.92 15.48 18.57
N VAL A 38 4.61 15.69 18.50
CA VAL A 38 3.95 16.39 17.38
C VAL A 38 4.47 17.81 17.22
N GLU A 39 4.80 18.48 18.33
CA GLU A 39 5.31 19.84 18.37
C GLU A 39 6.71 19.99 17.75
N ARG A 40 7.51 18.91 17.79
CA ARG A 40 8.87 18.87 17.22
C ARG A 40 8.87 18.39 15.78
N GLY A 41 7.90 17.59 15.37
CA GLY A 41 7.74 17.11 13.99
C GLY A 41 8.76 16.07 13.54
N GLU A 42 9.64 15.60 14.43
CA GLU A 42 10.54 14.48 14.16
C GLU A 42 9.74 13.21 13.94
N ALA A 43 10.10 12.43 12.92
CA ALA A 43 9.31 11.29 12.50
C ALA A 43 10.16 10.10 12.08
N LEU A 44 9.61 8.90 12.27
CA LEU A 44 10.08 7.68 11.65
C LEU A 44 8.96 7.05 10.82
N ASN A 45 9.31 6.38 9.73
CA ASN A 45 8.36 5.58 8.98
C ASN A 45 7.99 4.34 9.78
N ALA A 46 6.70 3.98 9.82
CA ALA A 46 6.20 2.84 10.58
C ALA A 46 5.20 1.97 9.82
N GLY A 47 4.95 2.29 8.55
CA GLY A 47 4.10 1.48 7.70
C GLY A 47 3.85 2.11 6.34
N VAL A 48 3.12 1.36 5.51
CA VAL A 48 2.69 1.80 4.18
C VAL A 48 1.22 1.43 3.98
N LEU A 49 0.51 2.28 3.25
CA LEU A 49 -0.82 2.03 2.71
C LEU A 49 -0.70 1.93 1.19
N VAL A 50 -1.35 0.94 0.59
CA VAL A 50 -1.38 0.75 -0.86
C VAL A 50 -2.84 0.60 -1.30
N TYR A 51 -3.23 1.39 -2.30
CA TYR A 51 -4.56 1.37 -2.88
C TYR A 51 -4.46 1.18 -4.40
N CYS A 52 -5.16 0.19 -4.94
CA CYS A 52 -5.22 -0.05 -6.37
C CYS A 52 -6.68 -0.23 -6.78
N ARG A 53 -7.26 0.81 -7.40
CA ARG A 53 -8.67 0.83 -7.80
C ARG A 53 -8.98 -0.28 -8.80
N GLN A 54 -8.14 -0.49 -9.81
CA GLN A 54 -8.38 -1.47 -10.87
C GLN A 54 -8.35 -2.93 -10.37
N ARG A 55 -7.84 -3.15 -9.16
CA ARG A 55 -7.78 -4.47 -8.53
C ARG A 55 -8.61 -4.57 -7.25
N ASP A 56 -9.47 -3.57 -6.98
CA ASP A 56 -10.28 -3.48 -5.77
C ASP A 56 -9.48 -3.78 -4.50
N TYR A 57 -8.27 -3.23 -4.43
CA TYR A 57 -7.32 -3.51 -3.36
C TYR A 57 -7.06 -2.28 -2.50
N LEU A 58 -7.12 -2.46 -1.18
CA LEU A 58 -6.59 -1.56 -0.18
C LEU A 58 -5.89 -2.42 0.87
N GLY A 59 -4.60 -2.18 1.11
CA GLY A 59 -3.83 -2.93 2.08
C GLY A 59 -2.85 -2.06 2.84
N SER A 60 -2.46 -2.55 4.01
CA SER A 60 -1.44 -1.93 4.86
C SER A 60 -0.36 -2.93 5.22
N ARG A 61 0.84 -2.41 5.48
CA ARG A 61 1.93 -3.14 6.13
C ARG A 61 2.52 -2.23 7.18
N LEU A 62 2.70 -2.75 8.39
CA LEU A 62 3.15 -1.97 9.54
C LEU A 62 4.42 -2.59 10.13
N HIS A 63 5.30 -1.74 10.63
CA HIS A 63 6.44 -2.13 11.45
C HIS A 63 6.85 -0.95 12.34
N LEU A 64 6.78 -1.12 13.65
CA LEU A 64 7.25 -0.11 14.60
C LEU A 64 8.61 -0.52 15.15
N ASP A 65 9.65 0.22 14.76
CA ASP A 65 10.99 0.10 15.34
C ASP A 65 11.04 0.87 16.67
N VAL A 66 10.96 0.14 17.78
CA VAL A 66 10.91 0.70 19.14
C VAL A 66 12.22 1.37 19.52
N ASP A 67 13.35 0.89 19.03
CA ASP A 67 14.66 1.46 19.35
C ASP A 67 14.84 2.80 18.65
N ARG A 68 14.45 2.91 17.36
CA ARG A 68 14.42 4.20 16.64
C ARG A 68 13.41 5.16 17.23
N LEU A 69 12.24 4.68 17.66
CA LEU A 69 11.25 5.50 18.34
C LEU A 69 11.84 6.14 19.61
N ARG A 70 12.47 5.33 20.47
CA ARG A 70 13.08 5.79 21.73
C ARG A 70 14.30 6.67 21.51
N ALA A 71 14.99 6.53 20.38
CA ALA A 71 16.06 7.45 20.00
C ALA A 71 15.54 8.86 19.67
N LEU A 72 14.34 8.99 19.09
CA LEU A 72 13.69 10.29 18.86
C LEU A 72 13.06 10.86 20.13
N ASP A 73 12.40 10.01 20.92
CA ASP A 73 11.79 10.40 22.18
C ASP A 73 11.91 9.27 23.23
N PRO A 74 12.83 9.39 24.21
CA PRO A 74 13.02 8.38 25.24
C PRO A 74 11.79 8.11 26.10
N THR A 75 10.80 9.02 26.13
CA THR A 75 9.58 8.88 26.92
C THR A 75 8.37 8.40 26.11
N ALA A 76 8.54 8.07 24.82
CA ALA A 76 7.45 7.63 23.97
C ALA A 76 6.82 6.32 24.46
N ASP A 77 5.49 6.28 24.55
CA ASP A 77 4.72 5.07 24.84
C ASP A 77 4.56 4.25 23.55
N ALA A 78 5.46 3.28 23.38
CA ALA A 78 5.47 2.39 22.21
C ALA A 78 4.18 1.58 22.07
N ASP A 79 3.54 1.20 23.19
CA ASP A 79 2.32 0.39 23.15
C ASP A 79 1.12 1.23 22.70
N ALA A 80 1.00 2.46 23.21
CA ALA A 80 -0.04 3.39 22.75
C ALA A 80 0.12 3.74 21.28
N ILE A 81 1.35 3.98 20.82
CA ILE A 81 1.66 4.25 19.41
C ILE A 81 1.34 3.01 18.55
N GLY A 82 1.71 1.81 19.03
CA GLY A 82 1.38 0.55 18.36
C GLY A 82 -0.13 0.36 18.19
N ARG A 83 -0.93 0.64 19.23
CA ARG A 83 -2.41 0.63 19.14
C ARG A 83 -2.94 1.66 18.14
N ALA A 84 -2.35 2.85 18.09
CA ALA A 84 -2.76 3.88 17.13
C ALA A 84 -2.43 3.50 15.67
N LEU A 85 -1.28 2.85 15.43
CA LEU A 85 -0.95 2.26 14.14
C LEU A 85 -1.93 1.15 13.77
N GLN A 86 -2.23 0.24 14.71
CA GLN A 86 -3.17 -0.85 14.48
C GLN A 86 -4.56 -0.32 14.13
N ALA A 87 -5.06 0.70 14.81
CA ALA A 87 -6.34 1.31 14.46
C ALA A 87 -6.39 1.85 13.02
N ALA A 88 -5.25 2.34 12.47
CA ALA A 88 -5.17 2.71 11.07
C ALA A 88 -5.21 1.49 10.13
N ALA A 89 -4.56 0.37 10.51
CA ALA A 89 -4.66 -0.89 9.77
C ALA A 89 -6.07 -1.50 9.84
N ASP A 90 -6.77 -1.40 10.97
CA ASP A 90 -8.14 -1.89 11.13
C ASP A 90 -9.10 -1.16 10.19
N ILE A 91 -8.95 0.15 10.04
CA ILE A 91 -9.69 0.94 9.02
C ILE A 91 -9.34 0.48 7.61
N CYS A 92 -8.07 0.23 7.34
CA CYS A 92 -7.59 -0.27 6.05
C CYS A 92 -8.22 -1.64 5.69
N ALA A 93 -8.32 -2.55 6.66
CA ALA A 93 -8.88 -3.89 6.49
C ALA A 93 -10.41 -3.96 6.64
N ALA A 94 -11.07 -2.87 7.04
CA ALA A 94 -12.49 -2.85 7.41
C ALA A 94 -12.83 -3.81 8.57
N GLU A 95 -11.94 -3.92 9.55
CA GLU A 95 -12.15 -4.80 10.70
C GLU A 95 -13.37 -4.39 11.55
N PRO A 96 -14.06 -5.37 12.18
CA PRO A 96 -15.10 -5.08 13.15
C PRO A 96 -14.58 -4.19 14.28
N GLY A 97 -15.04 -2.95 14.34
CA GLY A 97 -14.58 -1.97 15.34
C GLY A 97 -13.81 -0.78 14.76
N ALA A 98 -13.50 -0.78 13.46
CA ALA A 98 -12.84 0.33 12.75
C ALA A 98 -13.68 1.63 12.62
N GLY A 99 -14.77 1.75 13.35
CA GLY A 99 -15.65 2.92 13.35
C GLY A 99 -16.36 3.14 12.01
N ALA A 100 -16.84 4.37 11.79
CA ALA A 100 -17.54 4.73 10.56
C ALA A 100 -16.63 4.68 9.32
N ALA A 101 -15.37 5.10 9.45
CA ALA A 101 -14.41 5.10 8.35
C ALA A 101 -14.20 3.68 7.80
N GLY A 102 -14.11 2.66 8.65
CA GLY A 102 -13.96 1.26 8.20
C GLY A 102 -15.10 0.72 7.33
N ARG A 103 -16.29 1.35 7.35
CA ARG A 103 -17.46 0.93 6.56
C ARG A 103 -17.54 1.58 5.18
N GLU A 104 -16.65 2.52 4.88
CA GLU A 104 -16.62 3.23 3.61
C GLU A 104 -16.01 2.38 2.48
N ALA A 105 -16.27 2.80 1.24
CA ALA A 105 -15.62 2.22 0.07
C ALA A 105 -14.08 2.35 0.14
N LEU A 106 -13.34 1.44 -0.52
CA LEU A 106 -11.87 1.36 -0.47
C LEU A 106 -11.19 2.72 -0.73
N GLY A 107 -11.59 3.42 -1.80
CA GLY A 107 -11.04 4.73 -2.13
C GLY A 107 -11.32 5.78 -1.05
N SER A 108 -12.53 5.81 -0.49
CA SER A 108 -12.89 6.73 0.60
C SER A 108 -12.05 6.44 1.86
N ARG A 109 -11.81 5.16 2.18
CA ARG A 109 -10.95 4.74 3.29
C ARG A 109 -9.51 5.17 3.08
N PHE A 110 -8.95 4.93 1.90
CA PHE A 110 -7.61 5.39 1.56
C PHE A 110 -7.49 6.91 1.75
N ARG A 111 -8.45 7.68 1.21
CA ARG A 111 -8.43 9.15 1.31
C ARG A 111 -8.60 9.66 2.73
N TRP A 112 -9.42 8.99 3.54
CA TRP A 112 -9.52 9.28 4.98
C TRP A 112 -8.19 9.00 5.70
N LEU A 113 -7.57 7.85 5.40
CA LEU A 113 -6.30 7.44 6.00
C LEU A 113 -5.15 8.38 5.59
N THR A 114 -5.17 8.96 4.39
CA THR A 114 -4.15 9.88 3.90
C THR A 114 -4.45 11.36 4.15
N ALA A 115 -5.58 11.69 4.78
CA ALA A 115 -5.91 13.07 5.12
C ALA A 115 -4.91 13.62 6.17
N PRO A 116 -4.41 14.86 6.04
CA PRO A 116 -3.49 15.46 7.00
C PRO A 116 -4.07 15.51 8.42
N ARG A 117 -3.27 15.14 9.42
CA ARG A 117 -3.67 15.15 10.85
C ARG A 117 -2.46 15.46 11.71
N SER A 118 -2.66 16.26 12.76
CA SER A 118 -1.64 16.58 13.76
C SER A 118 -1.72 15.62 14.95
N THR A 119 -1.57 14.33 14.68
CA THR A 119 -1.58 13.25 15.69
C THR A 119 -0.25 12.51 15.70
N VAL A 120 -0.07 11.56 16.62
CA VAL A 120 1.17 10.74 16.68
C VAL A 120 1.37 9.87 15.43
N ILE A 121 0.29 9.51 14.72
CA ILE A 121 0.35 8.81 13.42
C ILE A 121 -0.07 9.78 12.32
N GLN A 122 0.86 10.14 11.45
CA GLN A 122 0.62 11.08 10.36
C GLN A 122 0.91 10.43 9.01
N PRO A 123 0.01 10.58 8.01
CA PRO A 123 0.32 10.12 6.68
C PRO A 123 1.43 10.99 6.04
N GLY A 124 2.25 10.38 5.21
CA GLY A 124 3.11 11.05 4.24
C GLY A 124 2.34 11.49 2.99
N PRO A 125 3.01 12.13 2.03
CA PRO A 125 2.43 12.42 0.72
C PRO A 125 1.92 11.15 0.03
N VAL A 126 0.89 11.32 -0.80
CA VAL A 126 0.43 10.25 -1.69
C VAL A 126 1.28 10.24 -2.94
N HIS A 127 1.75 9.05 -3.30
CA HIS A 127 2.54 8.78 -4.48
C HIS A 127 1.83 7.76 -5.37
N THR A 128 2.21 7.69 -6.64
CA THR A 128 1.65 6.73 -7.60
C THR A 128 2.72 5.82 -8.17
N GLY A 129 2.32 4.63 -8.61
CA GLY A 129 3.18 3.66 -9.28
C GLY A 129 2.37 2.73 -10.17
N LEU A 130 3.07 1.76 -10.76
CA LEU A 130 2.51 0.72 -11.61
C LEU A 130 2.85 -0.65 -11.02
N THR A 131 1.86 -1.53 -10.86
CA THR A 131 2.06 -2.86 -10.29
C THR A 131 1.24 -3.93 -10.99
N GLU A 132 1.80 -5.15 -11.00
CA GLU A 132 1.10 -6.36 -11.41
C GLU A 132 0.48 -7.11 -10.21
N ASP A 133 0.81 -6.70 -8.99
CA ASP A 133 0.31 -7.28 -7.74
C ASP A 133 0.44 -6.22 -6.63
N PRO A 134 -0.67 -5.57 -6.22
CA PRO A 134 -0.62 -4.52 -5.21
C PRO A 134 -0.35 -5.06 -3.78
N ASP A 135 -0.57 -6.35 -3.52
CA ASP A 135 -0.26 -6.95 -2.21
C ASP A 135 1.24 -7.22 -2.08
N ALA A 136 1.85 -7.81 -3.11
CA ALA A 136 3.31 -7.96 -3.18
C ALA A 136 4.03 -6.59 -3.21
N GLU A 137 3.42 -5.58 -3.82
CA GLU A 137 3.95 -4.21 -3.83
C GLU A 137 3.93 -3.57 -2.44
N ALA A 138 2.89 -3.84 -1.63
CA ALA A 138 2.84 -3.43 -0.24
C ALA A 138 4.03 -4.01 0.58
N ASP A 139 4.35 -5.29 0.38
CA ASP A 139 5.51 -5.91 1.03
C ASP A 139 6.84 -5.32 0.53
N ARG A 140 6.94 -5.03 -0.78
CA ARG A 140 8.11 -4.38 -1.37
C ARG A 140 8.34 -2.99 -0.77
N LEU A 141 7.28 -2.19 -0.67
CA LEU A 141 7.34 -0.83 -0.12
C LEU A 141 7.66 -0.83 1.38
N LEU A 142 7.13 -1.80 2.14
CA LEU A 142 7.49 -1.98 3.55
C LEU A 142 9.00 -2.21 3.70
N ARG A 143 9.56 -3.15 2.92
CA ARG A 143 11.01 -3.43 2.92
C ARG A 143 11.85 -2.22 2.53
N LEU A 144 11.39 -1.45 1.54
CA LEU A 144 12.15 -0.32 1.00
C LEU A 144 12.11 0.93 1.90
N LEU A 145 10.95 1.21 2.51
CA LEU A 145 10.68 2.51 3.14
C LEU A 145 10.61 2.45 4.66
N VAL A 146 10.44 1.27 5.25
CA VAL A 146 10.14 1.13 6.69
C VAL A 146 11.13 0.23 7.40
N LEU A 147 11.34 -0.99 6.90
CA LEU A 147 12.20 -1.95 7.57
C LEU A 147 13.67 -1.49 7.64
N PRO A 148 14.42 -1.92 8.66
CA PRO A 148 15.85 -1.65 8.74
C PRO A 148 16.59 -2.13 7.49
N VAL A 149 17.52 -1.31 7.00
CA VAL A 149 18.45 -1.74 5.94
C VAL A 149 19.37 -2.79 6.55
N THR A 150 19.24 -4.03 6.10
CA THR A 150 20.18 -5.09 6.44
C THR A 150 21.42 -4.88 5.57
N GLY A 151 22.55 -4.59 6.19
CA GLY A 151 23.85 -4.47 5.52
C GLY A 151 24.43 -5.81 5.10
#